data_AF-N1P7J9-F1
#
_entry.id   AF-N1P7J9-F1
#
_cell.length_a   1.000
_cell.length_b   1.000
_cell.length_c   1.000
_cell.angle_alpha   90.00
_cell.angle_beta   90.00
_cell.angle_gamma   90.00
#
_symmetry.space_group_name_H-M   'P 1'
#
loop_
_entity.id
_entity.type
_entity.pdbx_description
1 polymer ?
#
loop_
_entity_poly.entity_id
_entity_poly.type
_entity_poly.pdbx_seq_one_letter_code
_entity_poly.pdbx_strand_id
1 'polypeptide(L)'
;MLAQTFKKPHRAVLEQVSGTTVFIRNKRTKSKSSLSPLAQRVVTQLSVMSASRKQPKLLKLAREDLIKHQTIEKCWSIYQQQQRERRNLQLELQYKSIERSMNLLQELSPRLFEAANASEKGKRFPMEMKVPTDFPPNTLWHYNFRK
;
A
#
# COMPACT_ATOMS: atom_id res chain seq x y z
N MET A 1 -9.45 -95.04 -0.65
CA MET A 1 -9.89 -94.11 -1.70
C MET A 1 -9.56 -92.67 -1.28
N LEU A 2 -9.00 -91.90 -2.21
CA LEU A 2 -8.93 -90.42 -2.28
C LEU A 2 -8.15 -89.66 -1.20
N ALA A 3 -6.84 -89.49 -1.42
CA ALA A 3 -6.09 -88.34 -0.92
C ALA A 3 -6.41 -87.12 -1.80
N GLN A 4 -7.05 -86.09 -1.23
CA GLN A 4 -7.37 -84.85 -1.93
C GLN A 4 -6.16 -83.91 -1.91
N THR A 5 -5.61 -83.60 -3.09
CA THR A 5 -4.57 -82.59 -3.27
C THR A 5 -5.19 -81.19 -3.27
N PHE A 6 -4.88 -80.36 -2.28
CA PHE A 6 -5.25 -78.93 -2.27
C PHE A 6 -4.30 -78.13 -3.18
N LYS A 7 -4.80 -77.64 -4.32
CA LYS A 7 -4.14 -76.64 -5.17
C LYS A 7 -4.16 -75.28 -4.45
N LYS A 8 -2.99 -74.65 -4.26
CA LYS A 8 -2.88 -73.26 -3.78
C LYS A 8 -3.34 -72.29 -4.88
N PRO A 9 -4.11 -71.24 -4.58
CA PRO A 9 -4.43 -70.20 -5.57
C PRO A 9 -3.21 -69.30 -5.82
N HIS A 10 -2.86 -69.10 -7.09
CA HIS A 10 -1.89 -68.10 -7.51
C HIS A 10 -2.41 -66.70 -7.17
N ARG A 11 -1.60 -65.94 -6.43
CA ARG A 11 -1.85 -64.54 -6.08
C ARG A 11 -1.65 -63.68 -7.33
N ALA A 12 -2.71 -63.11 -7.89
CA ALA A 12 -2.59 -62.10 -8.93
C ALA A 12 -1.95 -60.85 -8.35
N VAL A 13 -0.76 -60.49 -8.85
CA VAL A 13 -0.10 -59.22 -8.53
C VAL A 13 -0.79 -58.15 -9.38
N LEU A 14 -1.64 -57.34 -8.75
CA LEU A 14 -2.16 -56.11 -9.35
C LEU A 14 -1.04 -55.07 -9.29
N GLU A 15 -0.45 -54.79 -10.45
CA GLU A 15 0.53 -53.74 -10.66
C GLU A 15 -0.17 -52.38 -10.41
N GLN A 16 0.20 -51.70 -9.32
CA GLN A 16 -0.30 -50.35 -9.05
C GLN A 16 0.49 -49.35 -9.91
N VAL A 17 -0.10 -48.94 -11.03
CA VAL A 17 0.36 -47.77 -11.78
C VAL A 17 0.03 -46.52 -10.97
N SER A 18 1.03 -45.99 -10.27
CA SER A 18 0.97 -44.71 -9.56
C SER A 18 0.93 -43.56 -10.56
N GLY A 19 -0.28 -43.23 -11.05
CA GLY A 19 -0.52 -42.02 -11.81
C GLY A 19 -0.27 -40.78 -10.95
N THR A 20 0.64 -39.92 -11.39
CA THR A 20 0.85 -38.57 -10.87
C THR A 20 -0.43 -37.75 -11.08
N THR A 21 -1.25 -37.60 -10.04
CA THR A 21 -2.37 -36.67 -10.07
C THR A 21 -1.82 -35.25 -10.03
N VAL A 22 -1.75 -34.60 -11.18
CA VAL A 22 -1.50 -33.15 -11.27
C VAL A 22 -2.64 -32.46 -10.53
N PHE A 23 -2.35 -31.84 -9.39
CA PHE A 23 -3.32 -31.08 -8.62
C PHE A 23 -3.59 -29.75 -9.32
N ILE A 24 -4.43 -29.79 -10.36
CA ILE A 24 -4.97 -28.57 -10.96
C ILE A 24 -5.89 -27.95 -9.92
N ARG A 25 -5.54 -26.75 -9.44
CA ARG A 25 -6.36 -25.98 -8.50
C ARG A 25 -7.69 -25.64 -9.17
N ASN A 26 -8.66 -26.53 -9.05
CA ASN A 26 -10.00 -26.30 -9.55
C ASN A 26 -10.59 -25.07 -8.86
N LYS A 27 -11.09 -24.14 -9.67
CA LYS A 27 -11.83 -22.95 -9.25
C LYS A 27 -12.91 -23.39 -8.26
N ARG A 28 -12.94 -22.80 -7.06
CA ARG A 28 -13.94 -23.08 -6.02
C ARG A 28 -15.31 -22.52 -6.40
N THR A 29 -15.83 -22.87 -7.58
CA THR A 29 -17.25 -22.71 -7.90
C THR A 29 -17.97 -23.84 -7.20
N LYS A 30 -18.90 -23.53 -6.31
CA LYS A 30 -19.75 -24.56 -5.72
C LYS A 30 -20.44 -25.29 -6.88
N SER A 31 -20.21 -26.59 -7.02
CA SER A 31 -20.79 -27.41 -8.10
C SER A 31 -22.32 -27.46 -8.06
N LYS A 32 -22.94 -27.03 -6.96
CA LYS A 32 -24.39 -26.92 -6.73
C LYS A 32 -24.82 -25.46 -6.50
N SER A 33 -24.50 -24.56 -7.42
CA SER A 33 -24.94 -23.16 -7.37
C SER A 33 -25.86 -22.88 -8.55
N SER A 34 -27.05 -22.33 -8.29
CA SER A 34 -28.02 -21.89 -9.31
C SER A 34 -27.52 -20.74 -10.19
N LEU A 35 -26.42 -20.08 -9.82
CA LEU A 35 -25.85 -18.95 -10.53
C LEU A 35 -24.79 -19.36 -11.54
N SER A 36 -24.75 -18.68 -12.68
CA SER A 36 -23.71 -18.84 -13.69
C SER A 36 -22.31 -18.55 -13.10
N PRO A 37 -21.23 -19.16 -13.62
CA PRO A 37 -19.87 -18.92 -13.11
C PRO A 37 -19.42 -17.45 -13.17
N LEU A 38 -19.97 -16.66 -14.10
CA LEU A 38 -19.75 -15.22 -14.18
C LEU A 38 -20.47 -14.49 -13.05
N ALA A 39 -21.75 -14.80 -12.82
CA ALA A 39 -22.52 -14.24 -11.71
C ALA A 39 -21.90 -14.59 -10.36
N GLN A 40 -21.39 -15.83 -10.19
CA GLN A 40 -20.63 -16.22 -9.00
C GLN A 40 -19.38 -15.35 -8.81
N ARG A 41 -18.64 -15.01 -9.88
CA ARG A 41 -17.47 -14.12 -9.80
C ARG A 41 -17.87 -12.72 -9.33
N VAL A 42 -18.95 -12.16 -9.88
CA VAL A 42 -19.47 -10.85 -9.46
C VAL A 42 -19.92 -10.90 -8.00
N VAL A 43 -20.64 -11.95 -7.58
CA VAL A 43 -21.03 -12.14 -6.17
C VAL A 43 -19.81 -12.26 -5.26
N THR A 44 -18.73 -12.91 -5.69
CA THR A 44 -17.49 -12.94 -4.90
C THR A 44 -16.81 -11.59 -4.82
N GLN A 45 -16.78 -10.80 -5.90
CA GLN A 45 -16.24 -9.43 -5.89
C GLN A 45 -17.07 -8.52 -4.97
N LEU A 46 -18.40 -8.60 -5.07
CA LEU A 46 -19.32 -7.90 -4.15
C LEU A 46 -19.16 -8.40 -2.72
N SER A 47 -18.91 -9.70 -2.52
CA SER A 47 -18.62 -10.24 -1.20
C SER A 47 -17.33 -9.67 -0.65
N VAL A 48 -16.25 -9.58 -1.43
CA VAL A 48 -14.98 -8.97 -0.98
C VAL A 48 -15.20 -7.54 -0.49
N MET A 49 -16.00 -6.75 -1.21
CA MET A 49 -16.33 -5.38 -0.81
C MET A 49 -17.34 -5.31 0.34
N SER A 50 -18.14 -6.35 0.57
CA SER A 50 -19.17 -6.32 1.60
C SER A 50 -18.59 -6.59 2.99
N ALA A 51 -18.97 -5.73 3.95
CA ALA A 51 -18.67 -5.89 5.37
C ALA A 51 -19.35 -7.10 6.01
N SER A 52 -20.27 -7.76 5.28
CA SER A 52 -21.05 -8.90 5.76
C SER A 52 -20.13 -10.04 6.20
N ARG A 53 -20.20 -10.36 7.51
CA ARG A 53 -19.44 -11.41 8.20
C ARG A 53 -17.91 -11.29 8.10
N LYS A 54 -17.38 -10.11 7.74
CA LYS A 54 -15.94 -9.82 7.66
C LYS A 54 -15.45 -8.84 8.72
N GLN A 55 -16.33 -8.03 9.28
CA GLN A 55 -15.98 -7.16 10.40
C GLN A 55 -15.88 -7.97 11.71
N PRO A 56 -14.86 -7.71 12.55
CA PRO A 56 -14.76 -8.31 13.87
C PRO A 56 -15.84 -7.76 14.81
N LYS A 57 -15.90 -8.30 16.03
CA LYS A 57 -16.68 -7.69 17.11
C LYS A 57 -16.09 -6.31 17.45
N LEU A 58 -16.93 -5.43 17.99
CA LEU A 58 -16.49 -4.11 18.45
C LEU A 58 -15.38 -4.24 19.50
N LEU A 59 -14.37 -3.37 19.39
CA LEU A 59 -13.28 -3.28 20.35
C LEU A 59 -13.84 -2.74 21.68
N LYS A 60 -13.83 -3.58 22.72
CA LYS A 60 -14.22 -3.20 24.07
C LYS A 60 -12.95 -2.99 24.88
N LEU A 61 -12.76 -1.78 25.41
CA LEU A 61 -11.65 -1.45 26.28
C LEU A 61 -12.13 -1.36 27.73
N ALA A 62 -11.24 -1.69 28.67
CA ALA A 62 -11.44 -1.33 30.06
C ALA A 62 -11.31 0.19 30.25
N ARG A 63 -11.75 0.72 31.40
CA ARG A 63 -11.77 2.17 31.63
C ARG A 63 -10.36 2.77 31.58
N GLU A 64 -9.41 2.10 32.20
CA GLU A 64 -7.99 2.46 32.23
C GLU A 64 -7.38 2.49 30.83
N ASP A 65 -7.68 1.51 29.97
CA ASP A 65 -7.16 1.47 28.62
C ASP A 65 -7.83 2.51 27.71
N LEU A 66 -9.11 2.81 27.95
CA LEU A 66 -9.79 3.93 27.28
C LEU A 66 -9.12 5.27 27.63
N ILE A 67 -8.77 5.48 28.90
CA ILE A 67 -8.06 6.69 29.33
C ILE A 67 -6.68 6.76 28.67
N LYS A 68 -5.92 5.65 28.64
CA LYS A 68 -4.62 5.59 27.94
C LYS A 68 -4.76 5.91 26.45
N HIS A 69 -5.77 5.36 25.79
CA HIS A 69 -6.02 5.65 24.39
C HIS A 69 -6.32 7.14 24.17
N GLN A 70 -7.20 7.72 24.98
CA GLN A 70 -7.54 9.15 24.90
C GLN A 70 -6.33 10.06 25.14
N THR A 71 -5.46 9.71 26.09
CA THR A 71 -4.24 10.50 26.35
C THR A 71 -3.26 10.40 25.19
N ILE A 72 -3.03 9.21 24.62
CA ILE A 72 -2.19 9.04 23.43
C ILE A 72 -2.71 9.89 22.27
N GLU A 73 -4.00 9.81 21.95
CA GLU A 73 -4.61 10.58 20.86
C GLU A 73 -4.55 12.09 21.11
N LYS A 74 -4.75 12.53 22.36
CA LYS A 74 -4.64 13.94 22.72
C LYS A 74 -3.21 14.44 22.57
N CYS A 75 -2.23 13.69 23.06
CA CYS A 75 -0.81 14.02 22.93
C CYS A 75 -0.38 14.06 21.46
N TRP A 76 -0.80 13.07 20.66
CA TRP A 76 -0.55 13.06 19.21
C TRP A 76 -1.16 14.28 18.53
N SER A 77 -2.41 14.62 18.86
CA SER A 77 -3.08 15.79 18.30
C SER A 77 -2.34 17.10 18.61
N ILE A 78 -1.88 17.28 19.85
CA ILE A 78 -1.08 18.44 20.25
C ILE A 78 0.26 18.46 19.49
N TYR A 79 0.94 17.32 19.41
CA TYR A 79 2.19 17.19 18.66
C TYR A 79 2.01 17.60 17.19
N GLN A 80 0.97 17.09 16.52
CA GLN A 80 0.69 17.45 15.13
C GLN A 80 0.37 18.94 14.95
N GLN A 81 -0.29 19.58 15.92
CA GLN A 81 -0.51 21.03 15.93
C GLN A 81 0.82 21.79 16.00
N GLN A 82 1.70 21.43 16.94
CA GLN A 82 3.02 22.02 17.08
C GLN A 82 3.85 21.85 15.80
N GLN A 83 3.84 20.66 15.19
CA GLN A 83 4.54 20.42 13.93
C GLN A 83 4.00 21.28 12.78
N ARG A 84 2.69 21.53 12.74
CA ARG A 84 2.07 22.44 11.76
C ARG A 84 2.48 23.89 12.01
N GLU A 85 2.46 24.35 13.26
CA GLU A 85 2.89 25.70 13.64
C GLU A 85 4.36 25.93 13.29
N ARG A 86 5.23 24.96 13.56
CA ARG A 86 6.65 25.02 13.17
C ARG A 86 6.84 25.16 11.66
N ARG A 87 6.12 24.36 10.87
CA ARG A 87 6.15 24.49 9.40
C ARG A 87 5.62 25.83 8.92
N ASN A 88 4.53 26.33 9.54
CA ASN A 88 3.96 27.61 9.17
C ASN A 88 4.89 28.79 9.50
N LEU A 89 5.50 28.78 10.68
CA LEU A 89 6.50 29.76 11.07
C LEU A 89 7.70 29.75 10.11
N GLN A 90 8.16 28.57 9.71
CA GLN A 90 9.24 28.46 8.73
C GLN A 90 8.85 29.05 7.37
N LEU A 91 7.63 28.80 6.88
CA LEU A 91 7.12 29.41 5.65
C LEU A 91 7.00 30.93 5.77
N GLU A 92 6.57 31.44 6.92
CA GLU A 92 6.50 32.88 7.20
C GLU A 92 7.89 33.53 7.18
N LEU A 93 8.88 32.89 7.81
CA LEU A 93 10.26 33.36 7.80
C LEU A 93 10.86 33.37 6.39
N GLN A 94 10.59 32.32 5.60
CA GLN A 94 11.00 32.24 4.20
C GLN A 94 10.36 33.37 3.38
N TYR A 95 9.06 33.61 3.56
CA TYR A 95 8.35 34.71 2.89
C TYR A 95 8.96 36.07 3.24
N LYS A 96 9.15 36.37 4.54
CA LYS A 96 9.76 37.62 5.01
C LYS A 96 11.17 37.82 4.44
N SER A 97 11.94 36.74 4.34
CA SER A 97 13.28 36.77 3.73
C SER A 97 13.21 37.10 2.22
N ILE A 98 12.27 36.50 1.49
CA ILE A 98 12.06 36.75 0.05
C ILE A 98 11.63 38.20 -0.17
N GLU A 99 10.67 38.69 0.60
CA GLU A 99 10.17 40.06 0.54
C GLU A 99 11.29 41.08 0.78
N ARG A 100 12.10 40.90 1.84
CA ARG A 100 13.26 41.74 2.10
C ARG A 100 14.25 41.74 0.94
N SER A 101 14.54 40.57 0.37
CA SER A 101 15.46 40.44 -0.76
C SER A 101 14.94 41.14 -2.02
N MET A 102 13.64 41.04 -2.30
CA MET A 102 13.01 41.67 -3.46
C MET A 102 12.95 43.19 -3.33
N ASN A 103 12.64 43.71 -2.13
CA ASN A 103 12.67 45.16 -1.85
C ASN A 103 14.07 45.74 -2.07
N LEU A 104 15.11 45.05 -1.59
CA LEU A 104 16.51 45.45 -1.82
C LEU A 104 16.86 45.40 -3.31
N LEU A 105 16.44 44.35 -4.03
CA LEU A 105 16.69 44.22 -5.46
C LEU A 105 16.03 45.36 -6.27
N GLN A 106 14.83 45.77 -5.87
CA GLN A 106 14.11 46.89 -6.49
C GLN A 106 14.84 48.22 -6.31
N GLU A 107 15.42 48.46 -5.12
CA GLU A 107 16.20 49.66 -4.83
C GLU A 107 17.51 49.72 -5.63
N LEU A 108 18.23 48.60 -5.74
CA LEU A 108 19.53 48.55 -6.41
C LEU A 108 19.42 48.48 -7.95
N SER A 109 18.53 47.64 -8.48
CA SER A 109 18.42 47.40 -9.92
C SER A 109 16.99 47.05 -10.34
N PRO A 110 16.22 48.04 -10.84
CA PRO A 110 14.83 47.83 -11.27
C PRO A 110 14.69 46.78 -12.39
N ARG A 111 15.68 46.67 -13.27
CA ARG A 111 15.68 45.68 -14.37
C ARG A 111 15.77 44.23 -13.87
N LEU A 112 16.59 43.97 -12.86
CA LEU A 112 16.71 42.63 -12.27
C LEU A 112 15.46 42.27 -11.45
N PHE A 113 14.87 43.26 -10.78
CA PHE A 113 13.61 43.08 -10.06
C PHE A 113 12.47 42.67 -10.99
N GLU A 114 12.31 43.35 -12.14
CA GLU A 114 11.29 43.00 -13.14
C GLU A 114 11.48 41.56 -13.65
N ALA A 115 12.72 41.19 -13.99
CA ALA A 115 13.04 39.84 -14.45
C ALA A 115 12.75 38.76 -13.39
N ALA A 116 13.05 39.05 -12.11
CA ALA A 116 12.82 38.12 -11.01
C ALA A 116 11.34 37.97 -10.65
N ASN A 117 10.53 39.02 -10.81
CA ASN A 117 9.09 39.04 -10.50
C ASN A 117 8.20 38.63 -11.69
N ALA A 118 8.79 38.01 -12.72
CA ALA A 118 8.04 37.54 -13.89
C ALA A 118 7.10 36.38 -13.54
N SER A 119 5.98 36.27 -14.27
CA SER A 119 5.00 35.20 -14.04
C SER A 119 5.59 33.82 -14.38
N GLU A 120 5.68 32.93 -13.38
CA GLU A 120 6.14 31.56 -13.57
C GLU A 120 5.04 30.60 -14.08
N LYS A 121 4.10 31.11 -14.90
CA LYS A 121 2.98 30.32 -15.40
C LYS A 121 3.49 29.16 -16.26
N GLY A 122 3.15 27.93 -15.85
CA GLY A 122 3.57 26.71 -16.53
C GLY A 122 4.86 26.10 -16.01
N LYS A 123 5.51 26.70 -14.99
CA LYS A 123 6.65 26.09 -14.31
C LYS A 123 6.19 24.82 -13.57
N ARG A 124 6.92 23.73 -13.80
CA ARG A 124 6.63 22.42 -13.22
C ARG A 124 7.84 21.96 -12.43
N PHE A 125 7.60 21.16 -11.41
CA PHE A 125 8.67 20.41 -10.77
C PHE A 125 9.25 19.38 -11.76
N PRO A 126 10.58 19.25 -11.82
CA PRO A 126 11.22 18.27 -12.70
C PRO A 126 10.93 16.85 -12.21
N MET A 127 10.80 15.90 -13.15
CA MET A 127 10.49 14.49 -12.83
C MET A 127 11.56 13.80 -11.98
N GLU A 128 12.81 14.27 -12.04
CA GLU A 128 13.91 13.75 -11.24
C GLU A 128 13.78 14.05 -9.74
N MET A 129 12.97 15.06 -9.36
CA MET A 129 12.70 15.38 -7.96
C MET A 129 11.64 14.42 -7.40
N LYS A 130 12.08 13.21 -7.08
CA LYS A 130 11.24 12.11 -6.60
C LYS A 130 10.83 12.28 -5.14
N VAL A 131 9.70 11.66 -4.78
CA VAL A 131 9.27 11.52 -3.38
C VAL A 131 10.25 10.58 -2.66
N PRO A 132 10.73 10.93 -1.44
CA PRO A 132 11.64 10.08 -0.68
C PRO A 132 11.06 8.68 -0.41
N THR A 133 11.91 7.66 -0.52
CA THR A 133 11.59 6.26 -0.19
C THR A 133 12.07 5.89 1.20
N ASP A 134 11.49 4.84 1.79
CA ASP A 134 11.87 4.35 3.13
C ASP A 134 13.32 3.81 3.16
N PHE A 135 13.71 3.07 2.11
CA PHE A 135 15.08 2.59 1.91
C PHE A 135 15.69 3.21 0.65
N PRO A 136 17.01 3.47 0.64
CA PRO A 136 17.69 4.01 -0.53
C PRO A 136 17.79 2.96 -1.66
N PRO A 137 17.86 3.41 -2.92
CA PRO A 137 18.17 2.53 -4.05
C PRO A 137 19.62 2.06 -4.04
N ASN A 138 19.96 1.06 -4.87
CA ASN A 138 21.34 0.55 -5.01
C ASN A 138 22.34 1.65 -5.42
N THR A 139 21.94 2.54 -6.32
CA THR A 139 22.72 3.71 -6.70
C THR A 139 22.08 4.95 -6.07
N LEU A 140 22.70 5.47 -5.01
CA LEU A 140 22.15 6.59 -4.24
C LEU A 140 22.09 7.89 -5.06
N TRP A 141 23.11 8.12 -5.89
CA TRP A 141 23.24 9.35 -6.66
C TRP A 141 23.83 9.08 -8.04
N HIS A 142 23.22 9.68 -9.07
CA HIS A 142 23.71 9.62 -10.44
C HIS A 142 24.55 10.87 -10.72
N TYR A 143 25.88 10.71 -10.79
CA TYR A 143 26.79 11.82 -11.08
C TYR A 143 26.74 12.26 -12.55
N ASN A 144 26.34 11.38 -13.46
CA ASN A 144 26.23 11.64 -14.88
C ASN A 144 24.78 11.94 -15.27
N PHE A 145 24.55 13.10 -15.88
CA PHE A 145 23.27 13.50 -16.45
C PHE A 145 23.49 14.19 -17.81
N ARG A 146 22.47 14.16 -18.67
CA ARG A 146 22.48 14.90 -19.93
C ARG A 146 22.12 16.36 -19.64
N LYS A 147 22.88 17.29 -20.22
CA LYS A 147 22.59 18.73 -20.14
C LYS A 147 21.35 19.08 -20.95
#